data_AF-A0A927BRE1-F1
#
_entry.id   AF-A0A927BRE1-F1
#
_cell.length_a   1.000
_cell.length_b   1.000
_cell.length_c   1.000
_cell.angle_alpha   90.00
_cell.angle_beta   90.00
_cell.angle_gamma   90.00
#
_symmetry.space_group_name_H-M   'P 1'
#
loop_
_entity.id
_entity.type
_entity.pdbx_description
1 polymer ?
#
loop_
_entity_poly.entity_id
_entity_poly.type
_entity_poly.pdbx_seq_one_letter_code
_entity_poly.pdbx_strand_id
1 'polypeptide(L)' 'MSRLAQFPYSCKVYQPSRDFENQYRILPVKNYLVFYVVKEQIVEVHRILYAKMDLTKQL' A
#
# COMPACT_ATOMS: atom_id res chain seq x y z
N MET A 1 -8.62 -15.08 9.81
CA MET A 1 -7.87 -13.87 10.19
C MET A 1 -7.14 -13.32 8.97
N SER A 2 -7.13 -12.00 8.77
CA SER A 2 -6.50 -11.40 7.58
C SER A 2 -4.98 -11.27 7.75
N ARG A 3 -4.21 -11.58 6.69
CA ARG A 3 -2.74 -11.53 6.71
C ARG A 3 -2.19 -10.15 7.09
N LEU A 4 -2.87 -9.08 6.68
CA LEU A 4 -2.49 -7.69 7.01
C LEU A 4 -2.54 -7.43 8.52
N ALA A 5 -3.54 -7.96 9.23
CA ALA A 5 -3.68 -7.76 10.68
C ALA A 5 -2.62 -8.53 11.48
N GLN A 6 -2.14 -9.66 10.96
CA GLN A 6 -1.13 -10.49 11.62
C GLN A 6 0.29 -10.07 11.24
N PHE A 7 0.50 -9.60 10.00
CA PHE A 7 1.83 -9.30 9.46
C PHE A 7 1.80 -8.04 8.57
N PRO A 8 1.60 -6.84 9.15
CA PRO A 8 1.44 -5.59 8.40
C PRO A 8 2.69 -5.18 7.60
N TYR A 9 3.87 -5.60 8.05
CA TYR A 9 5.17 -5.35 7.40
C TYR A 9 5.53 -6.38 6.31
N SER A 10 4.69 -7.38 6.06
CA SER A 10 5.00 -8.46 5.10
C SER A 10 4.91 -8.05 3.63
N CYS A 11 4.18 -6.98 3.30
CA CYS A 11 4.04 -6.52 1.92
C CYS A 11 5.23 -5.67 1.47
N LYS A 12 5.55 -5.74 0.17
CA LYS A 12 6.66 -5.00 -0.44
C LYS A 12 6.51 -3.49 -0.22
N VAL A 13 7.61 -2.85 0.17
CA VAL A 13 7.70 -1.39 0.22
C VAL A 13 7.65 -0.85 -1.21
N TYR A 14 6.76 0.10 -1.45
CA TYR A 14 6.71 0.84 -2.69
C TYR A 14 7.90 1.81 -2.70
N GLN A 15 8.80 1.64 -3.66
CA GLN A 15 9.97 2.47 -3.89
C GLN A 15 9.80 3.26 -5.19
N PRO A 16 9.13 4.42 -5.14
CA PRO A 16 9.10 5.36 -6.25
C PRO A 16 10.45 6.08 -6.38
N SER A 17 10.71 6.66 -7.55
CA SER A 17 11.89 7.49 -7.82
C SER A 17 11.90 8.84 -7.08
N ARG A 18 10.80 9.18 -6.41
CA ARG A 18 10.62 10.38 -5.59
C ARG A 18 10.72 9.99 -4.11
N ASP A 19 11.43 10.77 -3.31
CA ASP A 19 11.45 10.56 -1.87
C ASP A 19 10.06 10.86 -1.29
N PHE A 20 9.38 9.83 -0.80
CA PHE A 20 8.18 10.00 0.03
C PHE A 20 8.62 10.02 1.49
N GLU A 21 8.05 10.95 2.26
CA GLU A 21 8.29 11.03 3.72
C GLU A 21 7.91 9.74 4.45
N ASN A 22 7.01 8.93 3.89
CA ASN A 22 6.53 7.68 4.47
C ASN A 22 6.83 6.47 3.58
N GLN A 23 7.23 5.35 4.21
CA GLN A 23 7.43 4.06 3.54
C GLN A 23 6.08 3.41 3.19
N TYR A 24 5.53 3.78 2.04
CA TYR A 24 4.31 3.21 1.52
C TYR A 24 4.47 1.71 1.21
N ARG A 25 3.41 0.95 1.45
CA ARG A 25 3.30 -0.46 1.09
C ARG A 25 2.07 -0.66 0.24
N ILE A 26 2.15 -1.61 -0.70
CA ILE A 26 1.05 -1.96 -1.59
C ILE A 26 0.54 -3.34 -1.24
N LEU A 27 -0.75 -3.44 -0.98
CA LEU A 27 -1.48 -4.69 -0.82
C LEU A 27 -2.47 -4.86 -1.98
N PRO A 28 -2.25 -5.79 -2.92
CA PRO A 28 -3.24 -6.15 -3.91
C PRO A 28 -4.38 -6.97 -3.25
N VAL A 29 -5.62 -6.50 -3.42
CA VAL A 29 -6.84 -7.18 -2.95
C VAL A 29 -7.83 -7.26 -4.10
N LYS A 30 -8.01 -8.46 -4.66
CA LYS A 30 -8.82 -8.69 -5.87
C LYS A 30 -8.37 -7.77 -7.01
N ASN A 31 -9.26 -6.88 -7.48
CA ASN A 31 -8.97 -5.91 -8.54
C ASN A 31 -8.58 -4.53 -8.00
N TYR A 32 -8.14 -4.43 -6.75
CA TYR A 32 -7.76 -3.16 -6.12
C TYR A 32 -6.32 -3.22 -5.59
N LEU A 33 -5.66 -2.07 -5.58
CA LEU A 33 -4.39 -1.83 -4.92
C LEU A 33 -4.62 -0.91 -3.73
N VAL A 34 -4.26 -1.39 -2.56
CA VAL A 34 -4.35 -0.62 -1.31
C VAL A 34 -2.97 -0.08 -0.96
N PHE A 35 -2.85 1.23 -0.88
CA PHE A 35 -1.67 1.95 -0.44
C PHE A 35 -1.82 2.28 1.03
N TYR A 36 -0.92 1.75 1.85
CA TYR A 36 -0.98 1.93 3.28
C TYR A 36 0.41 2.17 3.87
N VAL A 37 0.44 2.75 5.07
CA VAL A 37 1.63 2.92 5.90
C VAL A 37 1.38 2.24 7.24
N VAL A 38 2.45 1.79 7.88
CA VAL A 38 2.39 1.19 9.22
C VAL A 38 3.10 2.13 10.17
N LYS A 39 2.35 2.70 11.12
CA LYS A 39 2.87 3.57 12.18
C LYS A 39 2.66 2.88 13.52
N GLU A 40 3.76 2.52 14.17
CA GLU A 40 3.77 1.78 15.44
C GLU A 40 2.95 0.48 15.35
N GLN A 41 1.67 0.52 15.74
CA GLN A 41 0.75 -0.62 15.75
C GLN A 41 -0.52 -0.36 14.92
N ILE A 42 -0.56 0.76 14.18
CA ILE A 42 -1.72 1.20 13.40
C ILE A 42 -1.38 1.11 11.91
N VAL A 43 -2.32 0.57 11.13
CA VAL A 43 -2.26 0.55 9.67
C VAL A 43 -3.14 1.68 9.15
N GLU A 44 -2.52 2.67 8.50
CA GLU A 44 -3.23 3.78 7.87
C GLU A 44 -3.35 3.52 6.37
N VAL A 45 -4.58 3.45 5.86
CA VAL A 45 -4.86 3.32 4.43
C VAL A 45 -5.01 4.70 3.83
N HIS A 46 -4.13 5.08 2.91
CA HIS A 46 -4.14 6.41 2.28
C HIS A 46 -4.92 6.41 0.95
N ARG A 47 -4.79 5.35 0.14
CA ARG A 47 -5.45 5.25 -1.16
C ARG A 47 -5.85 3.82 -1.48
N ILE A 48 -6.97 3.68 -2.19
CA ILE A 48 -7.41 2.43 -2.81
C ILE A 48 -7.65 2.71 -4.28
N LEU A 49 -6.83 2.11 -5.14
CA LEU A 49 -6.91 2.30 -6.59
C LEU A 49 -7.45 1.04 -7.25
N TYR A 50 -8.20 1.18 -8.33
CA TYR A 50 -8.57 0.04 -9.15
C TYR A 50 -7.35 -0.43 -9.96
N ALA A 51 -6.98 -1.69 -9.81
CA ALA A 51 -5.74 -2.26 -10.35
C ALA A 51 -5.69 -2.28 -11.89
N LYS A 52 -6.85 -2.17 -12.57
CA LYS A 52 -6.90 -2.09 -14.04
C LYS A 52 -6.82 -0.66 -14.57
N MET A 53 -6.76 0.35 -13.70
CA MET A 53 -6.48 1.72 -14.13
C MET A 53 -4.99 1.85 -14.47
N ASP A 54 -4.68 2.78 -15.37
CA ASP A 54 -3.30 3.14 -15.67
C ASP A 54 -2.68 3.85 -14.46
N LEU A 55 -1.94 3.09 -13.66
CA LEU A 55 -1.31 3.56 -12.43
C LEU A 55 -0.20 4.58 -12.69
N THR A 56 0.41 4.58 -13.88
CA THR A 56 1.45 5.56 -14.23
C THR A 56 0.90 6.98 -14.35
N LYS A 57 -0.42 7.12 -14.56
CA LYS A 57 -1.12 8.41 -14.58
C LYS A 57 -1.67 8.84 -13.21
N GLN A 58 -1.64 7.96 -12.21
CA GLN A 58 -2.29 8.15 -10.90
C GLN A 58 -1.29 8.20 -9.73
N LEU A 59 -0.05 7.77 -9.96
CA LEU A 59 1.07 7.75 -9.01
C LEU A 59 2.01 8.93 -9.23
#